data_AF-A0AAP3YJC4-F1
#
_entry.id   AF-A0AAP3YJC4-F1
#
_cell.length_a   1.000
_cell.length_b   1.000
_cell.length_c   1.000
_cell.angle_alpha   90.00
_cell.angle_beta   90.00
_cell.angle_gamma   90.00
#
_symmetry.space_group_name_H-M   'P 1'
#
loop_
_entity.id
_entity.type
_entity.pdbx_description
1 polymer ?
#
loop_
_entity_poly.entity_id
_entity_poly.type
_entity_poly.pdbx_seq_one_letter_code
_entity_poly.pdbx_strand_id
1 'polypeptide(L)'
;MRKDITQLLKASTTTLINAMGATIFVYSLSLKLLETTGAALGYGVNIFIGPIVGLICSPLIGKVIDKYSKKNIAILSECSLVIILILFAVAFPYIQKNLFIYSIIFVCLDNI
;
A
#
# COMPACT_ATOMS: atom_id res chain seq x y z
N MET A 1 -14.16 -15.07 25.81
CA MET A 1 -14.57 -13.66 25.98
C MET A 1 -13.37 -12.71 26.16
N ARG A 2 -12.55 -12.78 27.23
CA ARG A 2 -11.43 -11.83 27.42
C ARG A 2 -10.32 -11.95 26.35
N LYS A 3 -9.98 -13.18 25.92
CA LYS A 3 -8.99 -13.45 24.85
C LYS A 3 -9.43 -12.92 23.48
N ASP A 4 -10.72 -12.98 23.18
CA ASP A 4 -11.27 -12.53 21.89
C ASP A 4 -11.17 -11.02 21.75
N ILE A 5 -11.46 -10.27 22.83
CA ILE A 5 -11.32 -8.81 22.86
C ILE A 5 -9.86 -8.38 22.66
N THR A 6 -8.90 -9.09 23.25
CA THR A 6 -7.48 -8.76 23.08
C THR A 6 -7.00 -9.02 21.65
N GLN A 7 -7.47 -10.09 21.00
CA GLN A 7 -7.16 -10.35 19.59
C GLN A 7 -7.79 -9.32 18.66
N LEU A 8 -9.03 -8.93 18.95
CA LEU A 8 -9.75 -7.94 18.17
C LEU A 8 -9.08 -6.56 18.30
N LEU A 9 -8.71 -6.15 19.51
CA LEU A 9 -7.93 -4.92 19.74
C LEU A 9 -6.59 -4.96 19.01
N LYS A 10 -5.86 -6.07 19.06
CA LYS A 10 -4.57 -6.22 18.36
C LYS A 10 -4.74 -6.08 16.84
N ALA A 11 -5.79 -6.68 16.28
CA ALA A 11 -6.10 -6.53 14.87
C ALA A 11 -6.47 -5.07 14.54
N SER A 12 -7.36 -4.46 15.32
CA SER A 12 -7.78 -3.07 15.10
C SER A 12 -6.63 -2.08 15.17
N THR A 13 -5.71 -2.19 16.13
CA THR A 13 -4.55 -1.29 16.21
C THR A 13 -3.62 -1.48 15.03
N THR A 14 -3.40 -2.72 14.60
CA THR A 14 -2.57 -3.02 13.42
C THR A 14 -3.21 -2.44 12.16
N THR A 15 -4.50 -2.69 11.93
CA THR A 15 -5.24 -2.14 10.79
C THR A 15 -5.22 -0.62 10.78
N LEU A 16 -5.39 0.02 11.94
CA LEU A 16 -5.39 1.48 12.06
C LEU A 16 -4.02 2.06 11.69
N ILE A 17 -2.93 1.51 12.25
CA ILE A 17 -1.57 1.96 11.95
C ILE A 17 -1.27 1.77 10.46
N ASN A 18 -1.62 0.63 9.88
CA ASN A 18 -1.40 0.37 8.45
C ASN A 18 -2.20 1.32 7.56
N ALA A 19 -3.49 1.52 7.84
CA ALA A 19 -4.32 2.42 7.06
C ALA A 19 -3.81 3.86 7.13
N MET A 20 -3.40 4.33 8.31
CA MET A 20 -2.81 5.67 8.47
C MET A 20 -1.47 5.79 7.76
N GLY A 21 -0.57 4.81 7.91
CA GLY A 21 0.74 4.80 7.26
C GLY A 21 0.60 4.85 5.73
N ALA A 22 -0.22 3.98 5.16
CA ALA A 22 -0.46 3.92 3.72
C ALA A 22 -1.07 5.22 3.19
N THR A 23 -2.09 5.77 3.86
CA THR A 23 -2.75 7.01 3.43
C THR A 23 -1.82 8.22 3.50
N ILE A 24 -1.07 8.39 4.59
CA ILE A 24 -0.09 9.48 4.71
C ILE A 24 1.00 9.35 3.66
N PHE A 25 1.50 8.13 3.42
CA PHE A 25 2.52 7.87 2.42
C PHE A 25 2.02 8.21 1.00
N VAL A 26 0.87 7.66 0.58
CA VAL A 26 0.29 7.93 -0.74
C VAL A 26 0.00 9.41 -0.92
N TYR A 27 -0.54 10.08 0.10
CA TYR A 27 -0.80 11.51 0.04
C TYR A 27 0.49 12.33 -0.10
N SER A 28 1.51 12.03 0.70
CA SER A 28 2.81 12.72 0.65
C SER A 28 3.51 12.49 -0.69
N LEU A 29 3.48 11.26 -1.21
CA LEU A 29 4.03 10.91 -2.51
C LEU A 29 3.29 11.64 -3.65
N SER A 30 1.96 11.74 -3.54
CA SER A 30 1.16 12.49 -4.51
C SER A 30 1.52 13.96 -4.52
N LEU A 31 1.65 14.60 -3.34
CA LEU A 31 2.10 15.98 -3.24
C LEU A 31 3.51 16.16 -3.80
N LYS A 32 4.41 15.20 -3.58
CA LYS A 32 5.76 15.25 -4.14
C LYS A 32 5.76 15.19 -5.67
N LEU A 33 4.87 14.39 -6.25
CA LEU A 33 4.65 14.36 -7.70
C LEU A 33 4.14 15.69 -8.21
N LEU A 34 3.19 16.31 -7.50
CA LEU A 34 2.67 17.62 -7.86
C LEU A 34 3.77 18.69 -7.85
N GLU A 35 4.60 18.71 -6.80
CA GLU A 35 5.73 19.62 -6.67
C GLU A 35 6.76 19.43 -7.79
N THR A 36 7.08 18.18 -8.14
CA THR A 36 8.15 17.86 -9.10
C THR A 36 7.72 18.00 -10.55
N THR A 37 6.49 17.60 -10.89
CA THR A 37 5.98 17.59 -12.27
C THR A 37 5.13 18.81 -12.62
N GLY A 38 4.62 19.52 -11.62
CA GLY A 38 3.61 20.57 -11.80
C GLY A 38 2.24 20.06 -12.27
N ALA A 39 2.07 18.75 -12.45
CA ALA A 39 0.88 18.16 -13.07
C ALA A 39 -0.13 17.66 -12.02
N ALA A 40 -1.26 18.36 -11.89
CA ALA A 40 -2.38 17.96 -11.04
C ALA A 40 -2.99 16.60 -11.44
N LEU A 41 -2.89 16.23 -12.72
CA LEU A 41 -3.30 14.91 -13.20
C LEU A 41 -2.46 13.80 -12.57
N GLY A 42 -1.14 14.00 -12.45
CA GLY A 42 -0.28 12.98 -11.88
C GLY A 42 -0.52 12.76 -10.38
N TYR A 43 -0.79 13.86 -9.68
CA TYR A 43 -1.28 13.83 -8.30
C TYR A 43 -2.58 13.03 -8.15
N GLY A 44 -3.60 13.35 -8.95
CA GLY A 44 -4.92 12.71 -8.86
C GLY A 44 -4.85 11.22 -9.16
N VAL A 45 -4.14 10.84 -10.23
CA VAL A 45 -3.96 9.43 -10.60
C VAL A 45 -3.29 8.64 -9.48
N ASN A 46 -2.25 9.19 -8.84
CA ASN A 46 -1.53 8.50 -7.77
C ASN A 46 -2.39 8.24 -6.52
N ILE A 47 -3.37 9.11 -6.22
CA ILE A 47 -4.32 8.90 -5.13
C ILE A 47 -5.37 7.85 -5.48
N PHE A 48 -5.90 7.88 -6.71
CA PHE A 48 -7.01 7.00 -7.12
C PHE A 48 -6.58 5.60 -7.56
N ILE A 49 -5.34 5.42 -8.00
CA ILE A 49 -4.89 4.14 -8.56
C ILE A 49 -4.90 3.01 -7.53
N GLY A 50 -4.57 3.29 -6.27
CA GLY A 50 -4.57 2.28 -5.19
C GLY A 50 -5.94 1.60 -5.02
N PRO A 51 -7.02 2.36 -4.74
CA PRO A 51 -8.37 1.81 -4.65
C PRO A 51 -8.84 1.06 -5.90
N ILE A 52 -8.47 1.53 -7.09
CA ILE A 52 -8.84 0.88 -8.37
C ILE A 52 -8.16 -0.49 -8.47
N VAL A 53 -6.86 -0.55 -8.21
CA VAL A 53 -6.09 -1.80 -8.24
C VAL A 53 -6.60 -2.77 -7.17
N GLY A 54 -6.81 -2.28 -5.94
CA GLY A 54 -7.34 -3.09 -4.85
C GLY A 54 -8.72 -3.68 -5.19
N LEU A 55 -9.59 -2.92 -5.85
CA LEU A 55 -10.92 -3.39 -6.27
C LEU A 55 -10.83 -4.48 -7.36
N ILE A 56 -9.94 -4.30 -8.34
CA ILE A 56 -9.73 -5.29 -9.41
C ILE A 56 -9.08 -6.57 -8.87
N CYS A 57 -8.14 -6.44 -7.95
CA CYS A 57 -7.38 -7.56 -7.39
C CYS A 57 -8.12 -8.29 -6.25
N SER A 58 -9.09 -7.64 -5.59
CA SER A 58 -9.91 -8.20 -4.52
C SER A 58 -10.44 -9.63 -4.77
N PRO A 59 -11.07 -9.95 -5.92
CA PRO A 59 -11.56 -11.32 -6.18
C PRO A 59 -10.44 -12.36 -6.30
N LEU A 60 -9.24 -11.97 -6.75
CA LEU A 60 -8.09 -12.87 -6.84
C LEU A 60 -7.51 -13.12 -5.45
N ILE A 61 -7.31 -12.06 -4.69
CA ILE A 61 -6.78 -12.11 -3.32
C ILE A 61 -7.74 -12.90 -2.42
N GLY A 62 -9.05 -12.71 -2.56
CA GLY A 62 -10.07 -13.46 -1.82
C GLY A 62 -9.96 -14.97 -2.02
N LYS A 63 -9.80 -15.43 -3.28
CA LYS A 63 -9.58 -16.86 -3.57
C LYS A 63 -8.31 -17.43 -2.93
N VAL A 64 -7.25 -16.63 -2.84
CA VAL A 64 -6.00 -17.02 -2.18
C VAL A 64 -6.21 -17.11 -0.66
N ILE A 65 -6.86 -16.11 -0.06
CA ILE A 65 -7.14 -16.07 1.38
C ILE A 65 -7.98 -17.27 1.84
N ASP A 66 -8.94 -17.69 1.03
CA ASP A 66 -9.81 -18.81 1.35
C ASP A 66 -9.10 -20.18 1.27
N LYS A 67 -8.03 -20.29 0.46
CA LYS A 67 -7.30 -21.55 0.26
C LYS A 67 -6.19 -21.80 1.30
N TYR A 68 -5.59 -20.74 1.85
CA TYR A 68 -4.42 -20.85 2.72
C TYR A 68 -4.72 -20.42 4.17
N SER A 69 -3.81 -20.73 5.09
CA SER A 69 -3.95 -20.33 6.49
C SER A 69 -3.89 -18.80 6.64
N LYS A 70 -4.98 -18.21 7.15
CA LYS A 70 -5.15 -16.76 7.34
C LYS A 70 -3.99 -16.10 8.09
N LYS A 71 -3.43 -16.80 9.09
CA LYS A 71 -2.29 -16.30 9.87
C LYS A 71 -1.02 -16.17 9.03
N ASN A 72 -0.75 -17.16 8.18
CA ASN A 72 0.47 -17.16 7.36
C ASN A 72 0.38 -16.12 6.25
N ILE A 73 -0.81 -15.96 5.65
CA ILE A 73 -1.04 -14.94 4.62
C ILE A 73 -0.88 -13.54 5.20
N ALA A 74 -1.45 -13.27 6.39
CA ALA A 74 -1.31 -11.97 7.05
C ALA A 74 0.15 -11.62 7.36
N ILE A 75 0.96 -12.60 7.79
CA ILE A 75 2.40 -12.35 8.03
C ILE A 75 3.12 -12.13 6.69
N LEU A 76 2.79 -12.91 5.67
CA LEU A 76 3.40 -12.78 4.34
C LEU A 76 3.09 -11.41 3.72
N SER A 77 1.86 -10.90 3.86
CA SER A 77 1.44 -9.60 3.33
C SER A 77 2.15 -8.44 4.04
N GLU A 78 2.33 -8.52 5.36
CA GLU A 78 3.10 -7.51 6.10
C GLU A 78 4.58 -7.55 5.70
N CYS A 79 5.16 -8.74 5.54
CA CYS A 79 6.54 -8.87 5.08
C CYS A 79 6.72 -8.33 3.65
N SER A 80 5.79 -8.62 2.73
CA SER A 80 5.86 -8.09 1.36
C SER A 80 5.74 -6.58 1.33
N LEU A 81 4.83 -6.00 2.12
CA LEU A 81 4.67 -4.55 2.27
C LEU A 81 5.98 -3.89 2.72
N VAL A 82 6.61 -4.42 3.78
CA VAL A 82 7.88 -3.89 4.29
C VAL A 82 8.99 -3.99 3.24
N ILE A 83 9.08 -5.12 2.53
CA ILE A 83 10.08 -5.31 1.45
C ILE A 83 9.87 -4.28 0.33
N ILE A 84 8.62 -4.07 -0.09
CA ILE A 84 8.25 -3.11 -1.13
C ILE A 84 8.64 -1.69 -0.70
N LEU A 85 8.31 -1.29 0.53
CA LEU A 85 8.68 0.03 1.08
C LEU A 85 10.21 0.25 1.14
N ILE A 86 10.97 -0.76 1.57
CA ILE A 86 12.44 -0.70 1.59
C ILE A 86 12.98 -0.55 0.17
N LEU A 87 12.48 -1.34 -0.77
CA LEU A 87 12.89 -1.27 -2.18
C LEU A 87 12.64 0.13 -2.75
N PHE A 88 11.49 0.71 -2.45
CA PHE A 88 11.16 2.07 -2.86
C PHE A 88 12.08 3.11 -2.24
N ALA A 89 12.35 3.02 -0.93
CA ALA A 89 13.25 3.95 -0.25
C ALA A 89 14.67 3.94 -0.85
N VAL A 90 15.19 2.75 -1.20
CA VAL A 90 16.50 2.59 -1.86
C VAL A 90 16.49 3.09 -3.30
N ALA A 91 15.39 2.86 -4.03
CA ALA A 91 15.29 3.25 -5.43
C ALA A 91 14.97 4.74 -5.64
N PHE A 92 14.32 5.39 -4.66
CA PHE A 92 13.88 6.78 -4.68
C PHE A 92 14.94 7.79 -5.18
N PRO A 93 16.20 7.79 -4.68
CA PRO A 93 17.22 8.76 -5.14
C PRO A 93 17.57 8.62 -6.63
N TYR A 94 17.42 7.43 -7.22
CA TYR A 94 17.78 7.17 -8.62
C TYR A 94 16.65 7.48 -9.61
N ILE A 95 15.43 7.71 -9.11
CA ILE A 95 14.20 7.73 -9.90
C ILE A 95 13.73 9.14 -10.28
N GLN A 96 14.41 10.20 -9.82
CA GLN A 96 13.93 11.59 -9.93
C GLN A 96 13.50 12.03 -11.34
N LYS A 97 14.10 11.50 -12.41
CA LYS A 97 13.78 11.89 -13.78
C LYS A 97 12.44 11.37 -14.30
N ASN A 98 11.93 10.26 -13.75
CA ASN A 98 10.68 9.59 -14.18
C ASN A 98 9.75 9.30 -12.99
N LEU A 99 9.79 10.15 -11.96
CA LEU A 99 9.12 9.95 -10.66
C LEU A 99 7.66 9.47 -10.78
N PHE A 100 6.92 9.98 -11.77
CA PHE A 100 5.52 9.65 -12.00
C PHE A 100 5.23 8.20 -12.37
N ILE A 101 6.05 7.59 -13.23
CA ILE A 101 5.83 6.20 -13.66
C ILE A 101 6.13 5.25 -12.50
N TYR A 102 7.22 5.51 -11.78
CA TYR A 102 7.65 4.68 -10.67
C TYR A 102 6.72 4.79 -9.45
N SER A 103 6.15 5.98 -9.19
CA SER A 103 5.16 6.13 -8.13
C SER A 103 3.89 5.33 -8.40
N ILE A 104 3.39 5.33 -9.65
CA ILE A 104 2.24 4.52 -10.04
C ILE A 104 2.53 3.03 -9.87
N ILE A 105 3.66 2.55 -10.40
CA ILE A 105 4.06 1.14 -10.26
C ILE A 105 4.13 0.75 -8.78
N PHE A 106 4.70 1.62 -7.95
CA PHE A 106 4.81 1.39 -6.52
C PHE A 106 3.44 1.29 -5.85
N VAL A 107 2.54 2.26 -6.06
CA VAL A 107 1.21 2.25 -5.46
C VAL A 107 0.39 1.05 -5.94
N CYS A 108 0.56 0.63 -7.20
CA CYS A 108 -0.04 -0.61 -7.70
C CYS A 108 0.46 -1.84 -6.94
N LEU A 109 1.78 -1.97 -6.73
CA LEU A 109 2.36 -3.11 -6.01
C LEU A 109 1.97 -3.13 -4.53
N ASP A 110 1.84 -1.96 -3.91
CA ASP A 110 1.42 -1.79 -2.52
C ASP A 110 -0.04 -2.20 -2.28
N ASN A 111 -0.90 -2.08 -3.29
CA ASN A 111 -2.35 -2.35 -3.20
C ASN A 111 -2.74 -3.78 -3.67
N ILE A 112 -1.77 -4.66 -3.92
CA ILE A 112 -1.96 -6.07 -4.30
C ILE A 112 -1.56 -6.98 -3.15
#